data_AF-D5KY39-F1
#
_entry.id   AF-D5KY39-F1
#
_cell.length_a   1.000
_cell.length_b   1.000
_cell.length_c   1.000
_cell.angle_alpha   90.00
_cell.angle_beta   90.00
_cell.angle_gamma   90.00
#
_symmetry.space_group_name_H-M   'P 1'
#
loop_
_entity.id
_entity.type
_entity.pdbx_description
1 polymer ?
#
loop_
_entity_poly.entity_id
_entity_poly.type
_entity_poly.pdbx_seq_one_letter_code
_entity_poly.pdbx_strand_id
1 'polypeptide(L)'
;MGAKASTSITLPEGPILTPYTEPASGDPFPHSMEPQLRQLGLATALVKGVPALNHPHALCRDGEKLSSEQCRILKLLGVQMAEFRIHLGSRWSKDGGFVAGDDVSAGSDDDADMDED
;
A
#
# COMPACT_ATOMS: atom_id res chain seq x y z
N MET A 1 -10.89 8.38 -1.02
CA MET A 1 -10.88 7.20 -1.90
C MET A 1 -9.45 6.73 -2.04
N GLY A 2 -9.18 5.45 -1.81
CA GLY A 2 -7.86 4.84 -1.96
C GLY A 2 -7.93 3.66 -2.93
N ALA A 3 -6.76 3.23 -3.42
CA ALA A 3 -6.65 2.07 -4.30
C ALA A 3 -7.10 0.79 -3.58
N LYS A 4 -7.63 -0.18 -4.33
CA LYS A 4 -7.94 -1.51 -3.82
C LYS A 4 -6.63 -2.24 -3.52
N ALA A 5 -6.56 -2.93 -2.38
CA ALA A 5 -5.40 -3.74 -2.03
C ALA A 5 -5.27 -4.94 -2.99
N SER A 6 -4.07 -5.17 -3.50
CA SER A 6 -3.76 -6.26 -4.43
C SER A 6 -3.44 -7.59 -3.74
N THR A 7 -3.30 -7.57 -2.42
CA THR A 7 -2.94 -8.74 -1.61
C THR A 7 -3.37 -8.50 -0.16
N SER A 8 -3.76 -9.55 0.54
CA SER A 8 -4.04 -9.49 1.98
C SER A 8 -2.74 -9.52 2.80
N ILE A 9 -2.54 -8.54 3.68
CA ILE A 9 -1.36 -8.47 4.57
C ILE A 9 -1.82 -8.51 6.02
N THR A 10 -1.24 -9.44 6.79
CA THR A 10 -1.43 -9.54 8.24
C THR A 10 -0.07 -9.51 8.92
N LEU A 11 0.11 -8.56 9.85
CA LEU A 11 1.33 -8.46 10.63
C LEU A 11 1.23 -9.42 11.83
N PRO A 12 2.22 -10.30 12.05
CA PRO A 12 2.27 -11.13 13.24
C PRO A 12 2.55 -10.31 14.50
N GLU A 13 2.29 -10.90 15.66
CA GLU A 13 2.77 -10.35 16.94
C GLU A 13 4.31 -10.35 17.00
N GLY A 14 4.88 -9.41 17.74
CA GLY A 14 6.33 -9.27 17.88
C GLY A 14 6.92 -8.07 17.12
N PRO A 15 8.25 -8.03 16.93
CA PRO A 15 8.95 -6.85 16.43
C PRO A 15 8.50 -6.50 15.01
N ILE A 16 8.18 -5.23 14.77
CA ILE A 16 7.86 -4.76 13.43
C ILE A 16 9.18 -4.55 12.68
N LEU A 17 9.34 -5.27 11.57
CA LEU A 17 10.51 -5.22 10.71
C LEU A 17 10.20 -4.44 9.43
N THR A 18 11.20 -3.72 8.92
CA THR A 18 11.15 -3.03 7.64
C THR A 18 12.40 -3.34 6.80
N PRO A 19 12.27 -3.71 5.52
CA PRO A 19 11.02 -3.99 4.82
C PRO A 19 10.33 -5.26 5.33
N TYR A 20 9.01 -5.30 5.25
CA TYR A 20 8.22 -6.50 5.56
C TYR A 20 8.29 -7.45 4.36
N THR A 21 9.12 -8.48 4.49
CA THR A 21 9.29 -9.54 3.47
C THR A 21 9.11 -10.90 4.10
N GLU A 22 8.64 -11.87 3.29
CA GLU A 22 8.74 -13.29 3.60
C GLU A 22 9.93 -13.84 2.78
N PRO A 23 11.05 -14.27 3.40
CA PRO A 23 11.34 -14.41 4.83
C PRO A 23 11.68 -13.08 5.54
N ALA A 24 11.48 -13.06 6.87
CA ALA A 24 11.69 -11.90 7.74
C ALA A 24 13.18 -11.51 7.81
N SER A 25 13.63 -10.68 6.87
CA SER A 25 15.02 -10.22 6.74
C SER A 25 15.18 -8.71 7.02
N GLY A 26 14.12 -8.02 7.41
CA GLY A 26 14.13 -6.59 7.67
C GLY A 26 14.75 -6.21 9.02
N ASP A 27 15.11 -4.94 9.14
CA ASP A 27 15.58 -4.35 10.40
C ASP A 27 14.40 -3.88 11.26
N PRO A 28 14.52 -3.92 12.60
CA PRO A 28 13.49 -3.39 13.49
C PRO A 28 13.35 -1.87 13.33
N PHE A 29 12.12 -1.36 13.45
CA PHE A 29 11.90 0.09 13.48
C PHE A 29 12.64 0.76 14.65
N PRO A 30 13.12 2.00 14.47
CA PRO A 30 13.66 2.77 15.58
C PRO A 30 12.56 3.12 16.59
N HIS A 31 12.91 3.13 17.88
CA HIS A 31 11.98 3.45 18.98
C HIS A 31 11.25 4.80 18.82
N SER A 32 11.88 5.77 18.15
CA SER A 32 11.29 7.10 17.88
C SER A 32 10.07 7.06 16.96
N MET A 33 9.91 6.00 16.16
CA MET A 33 8.79 5.82 15.24
C MET A 33 7.58 5.14 15.90
N GLU A 34 7.73 4.62 17.13
CA GLU A 34 6.64 3.96 17.85
C GLU A 34 5.40 4.85 18.03
N PRO A 35 5.52 6.15 18.44
CA PRO A 35 4.35 7.01 18.58
C PRO A 35 3.60 7.21 17.26
N GLN A 36 4.33 7.27 16.14
CA GLN A 36 3.72 7.41 14.81
C GLN A 36 2.99 6.12 14.41
N LEU A 37 3.58 4.94 14.64
CA LEU A 37 2.94 3.66 14.36
C LEU A 37 1.65 3.49 15.18
N ARG A 38 1.67 3.91 16.45
CA ARG A 38 0.49 3.92 17.31
C ARG A 38 -0.60 4.88 16.81
N GLN A 39 -0.21 6.08 16.35
CA GLN A 39 -1.14 7.05 15.75
C GLN A 39 -1.78 6.54 14.45
N LEU A 40 -1.09 5.69 13.71
CA LEU A 40 -1.61 5.06 12.49
C LEU A 40 -2.56 3.87 12.78
N GLY A 41 -2.81 3.55 14.05
CA GLY A 41 -3.76 2.51 14.46
C GLY A 41 -3.12 1.15 14.77
N LEU A 42 -1.78 1.04 14.75
CA LEU A 42 -1.10 -0.20 15.16
C LEU A 42 -1.02 -0.28 16.69
N ALA A 43 -1.39 -1.44 17.25
CA ALA A 43 -1.28 -1.72 18.68
C ALA A 43 0.17 -2.07 19.06
N THR A 44 1.05 -1.07 19.02
CA THR A 44 2.49 -1.22 19.30
C THR A 44 2.85 -0.94 20.75
N ALA A 45 3.85 -1.67 21.25
CA ALA A 45 4.55 -1.41 22.50
C ALA A 45 6.07 -1.52 22.30
N LEU A 46 6.84 -0.90 23.18
CA LEU A 46 8.30 -1.04 23.19
C LEU A 46 8.68 -2.29 23.98
N VAL A 47 9.18 -3.32 23.28
CA VAL A 47 9.76 -4.52 23.89
C VAL A 47 11.27 -4.44 23.75
N LYS A 48 11.98 -4.27 24.87
CA LYS A 48 13.46 -4.10 24.88
C LYS A 48 13.98 -2.98 23.97
N GLY A 49 13.21 -1.90 23.83
CA GLY A 49 13.55 -0.76 22.98
C GLY A 49 13.21 -0.92 21.49
N VAL A 50 12.59 -2.05 21.10
CA VAL A 50 12.11 -2.29 19.74
C VAL A 50 10.59 -2.17 19.69
N PRO A 51 10.01 -1.41 18.74
CA PRO A 51 8.56 -1.39 18.51
C PRO A 51 8.06 -2.77 18.09
N ALA A 52 7.16 -3.34 18.87
CA ALA A 52 6.56 -4.63 18.65
C ALA A 52 5.04 -4.56 18.72
N LEU A 53 4.35 -5.35 17.90
CA LEU A 53 2.90 -5.53 17.96
C LEU A 53 2.52 -6.43 19.13
N ASN A 54 1.54 -5.99 19.92
CA ASN A 54 1.00 -6.76 21.04
C ASN A 54 0.13 -7.93 20.59
N HIS A 55 -0.56 -7.77 19.44
CA HIS A 55 -1.45 -8.76 18.85
C HIS A 55 -1.29 -8.75 17.32
N PRO A 56 -1.59 -9.87 16.65
CA PRO A 56 -1.63 -9.89 15.19
C PRO A 56 -2.62 -8.84 14.67
N HIS A 57 -2.20 -8.09 13.65
CA HIS A 57 -3.01 -7.01 13.07
C HIS A 57 -3.18 -7.22 11.57
N ALA A 58 -4.43 -7.42 11.14
CA ALA A 58 -4.78 -7.49 9.72
C ALA A 58 -4.78 -6.08 9.13
N LEU A 59 -3.78 -5.76 8.30
CA LEU A 59 -3.64 -4.43 7.70
C LEU A 59 -4.68 -4.18 6.63
N CYS A 60 -4.81 -5.12 5.69
CA CYS A 60 -5.76 -5.04 4.58
C CYS A 60 -6.05 -6.43 4.03
N ARG A 61 -7.21 -6.59 3.41
CA ARG A 61 -7.59 -7.79 2.66
C ARG A 61 -7.53 -7.51 1.17
N ASP A 62 -7.32 -8.55 0.38
CA ASP A 62 -7.37 -8.46 -1.08
C ASP A 62 -8.72 -7.87 -1.54
N GLY A 63 -8.67 -6.89 -2.45
CA GLY A 63 -9.85 -6.18 -2.96
C GLY A 63 -10.41 -5.07 -2.05
N GLU A 64 -9.92 -4.91 -0.83
CA GLU A 64 -10.39 -3.89 0.11
C GLU A 64 -9.88 -2.49 -0.26
N LYS A 65 -10.72 -1.45 -0.13
CA LYS A 65 -10.29 -0.05 -0.35
C LYS A 65 -9.35 0.39 0.77
N LEU A 66 -8.11 0.72 0.43
CA LEU A 66 -7.10 1.14 1.40
C LEU A 66 -7.38 2.55 1.96
N SER A 67 -7.31 2.69 3.28
CA SER A 67 -7.31 3.98 3.98
C SER A 67 -5.96 4.69 3.87
N SER A 68 -5.93 5.99 4.14
CA SER A 68 -4.69 6.79 4.19
C SER A 68 -3.67 6.26 5.20
N GLU A 69 -4.15 5.80 6.36
CA GLU A 69 -3.36 5.22 7.44
C GLU A 69 -2.77 3.88 7.01
N GLN A 70 -3.59 3.00 6.42
CA GLN A 70 -3.14 1.71 5.87
C GLN A 70 -2.07 1.92 4.78
N CYS A 71 -2.29 2.84 3.84
CA CYS A 71 -1.32 3.19 2.79
C CYS A 71 0.01 3.68 3.38
N ARG A 72 -0.05 4.48 4.45
CA ARG A 72 1.13 5.00 5.13
C ARG A 72 1.90 3.91 5.86
N ILE A 73 1.21 2.97 6.49
CA ILE A 73 1.85 1.80 7.10
C ILE A 73 2.52 0.95 6.02
N LEU A 74 1.84 0.63 4.93
CA LEU A 74 2.40 -0.14 3.81
C LEU A 74 3.66 0.50 3.23
N LYS A 75 3.65 1.83 3.09
CA LYS A 75 4.82 2.60 2.66
C LYS A 75 5.99 2.50 3.67
N LEU A 76 5.71 2.54 4.97
CA LEU A 76 6.73 2.38 6.00
C LEU A 76 7.32 0.96 5.98
N LEU A 77 6.49 -0.05 5.73
CA LEU A 77 6.90 -1.45 5.63
C LEU A 77 7.58 -1.79 4.29
N GLY A 78 7.65 -0.85 3.34
CA GLY A 78 8.22 -1.09 2.01
C GLY A 78 7.40 -2.02 1.13
N VAL A 79 6.13 -2.26 1.46
CA VAL A 79 5.23 -3.13 0.67
C VAL A 79 4.61 -2.32 -0.46
N GLN A 80 4.93 -2.69 -1.70
CA GLN A 80 4.41 -2.04 -2.91
C GLN A 80 3.13 -2.75 -3.37
N MET A 81 1.98 -2.07 -3.28
CA MET A 81 0.68 -2.59 -3.72
C MET A 81 0.18 -1.99 -5.04
N ALA A 82 0.92 -1.03 -5.61
CA ALA A 82 0.54 -0.37 -6.85
C ALA A 82 1.73 -0.34 -7.80
N GLU A 83 1.48 -0.67 -9.06
CA GLU A 83 2.46 -0.55 -10.12
C GLU A 83 2.19 0.75 -10.90
N PHE A 84 3.20 1.61 -10.98
CA PHE A 84 3.13 2.81 -11.80
C PHE A 84 3.59 2.48 -13.23
N ARG A 85 2.69 2.67 -14.22
CA ARG A 85 2.99 2.46 -15.64
C ARG A 85 2.78 3.75 -16.42
N ILE A 86 3.71 4.03 -17.34
CA ILE A 86 3.59 5.13 -18.30
C ILE A 86 3.07 4.55 -19.62
N HIS A 87 1.90 5.02 -20.05
CA HIS A 87 1.35 4.68 -21.36
C HIS A 87 1.65 5.80 -22.36
N LEU A 88 2.37 5.49 -23.44
CA LEU A 88 2.62 6.45 -24.51
C LEU A 88 1.40 6.54 -25.42
N GLY A 89 0.58 7.57 -25.20
CA GLY A 89 -0.67 7.76 -25.93
C GLY A 89 -0.53 8.33 -27.34
N SER A 90 0.62 8.89 -27.74
CA SER A 90 0.84 9.37 -29.12
C SER A 90 2.33 9.60 -29.36
N ARG A 91 2.76 9.57 -30.63
CA ARG A 91 4.14 9.92 -31.00
C ARG A 91 4.16 10.79 -32.25
N TRP A 92 5.11 11.71 -32.31
CA TRP A 92 5.45 12.42 -33.54
C TRP A 92 6.89 12.10 -33.94
N SER A 93 7.13 11.93 -35.23
CA SER A 93 8.48 11.74 -35.78
C SER A 93 8.68 12.56 -37.05
N LYS A 94 9.90 13.07 -37.28
CA LYS A 94 10.21 13.95 -38.41
C LYS A 94 9.99 13.28 -39.76
N ASP A 95 10.32 11.99 -39.88
CA ASP A 95 10.16 11.21 -41.11
C ASP A 95 8.76 10.59 -41.26
N GLY A 96 8.05 10.38 -40.14
CA GLY A 96 6.79 9.62 -40.08
C GLY A 96 5.54 10.41 -39.70
N GLY A 97 5.66 11.72 -39.42
CA GLY A 97 4.54 12.57 -39.02
C GLY A 97 3.98 12.26 -37.63
N PHE A 98 2.74 12.73 -37.38
CA PHE A 98 1.98 12.49 -36.15
C PHE A 98 1.29 11.12 -36.22
N VAL A 99 1.48 10.31 -35.19
CA VAL A 99 0.75 9.05 -34.98
C VAL A 99 -0.01 9.19 -33.66
N ALA A 100 -1.32 9.35 -33.77
CA ALA A 100 -2.22 9.23 -32.63
C ALA A 100 -2.10 7.80 -32.08
N GLY A 101 -1.85 7.65 -30.80
CA GLY A 101 -2.02 6.38 -30.11
C GLY A 101 -3.41 6.30 -29.48
N ASP A 102 -3.75 5.11 -29.00
CA ASP A 102 -5.01 4.88 -28.32
C ASP A 102 -5.11 5.70 -27.04
N ASP A 103 -6.27 6.32 -26.85
CA ASP A 103 -6.65 6.95 -25.59
C ASP A 103 -6.78 5.84 -24.56
N VAL A 104 -5.84 5.77 -23.61
CA VAL A 104 -5.92 4.79 -22.54
C VAL A 104 -7.05 5.23 -21.63
N SER A 105 -8.24 4.67 -21.83
CA SER A 105 -9.34 4.77 -20.89
C SER A 105 -8.84 4.25 -19.54
N ALA A 106 -8.47 5.18 -18.66
CA ALA A 106 -8.18 4.89 -17.27
C ALA A 106 -9.39 4.12 -16.71
N GLY A 107 -9.13 2.92 -16.20
CA GLY A 107 -10.16 1.93 -15.90
C GLY A 107 -11.38 2.51 -15.18
N SER A 108 -12.55 2.20 -15.73
CA SER A 108 -13.83 2.37 -15.06
C SER A 108 -13.78 1.60 -13.74
N ASP A 109 -13.74 2.31 -12.61
CA ASP A 109 -14.29 1.75 -11.38
C ASP A 109 -15.81 1.75 -11.60
N ASP A 110 -16.34 0.56 -11.88
CA ASP A 110 -17.77 0.24 -11.83
C ASP A 110 -18.32 0.69 -10.47
N ASP A 111 -19.05 1.81 -10.47
CA ASP A 111 -19.95 2.23 -9.40
C ASP A 111 -21.23 1.40 -9.56
N ALA A 112 -21.18 0.16 -9.08
CA ALA A 112 -22.33 -0.70 -8.91
C ALA A 112 -22.71 -0.72 -7.41
N ASP A 113 -24.02 -0.54 -7.17
CA ASP A 113 -24.77 -0.53 -5.92
C ASP A 113 -24.87 0.81 -5.14
N MET A 114 -25.74 1.69 -5.65
CA MET A 114 -26.72 2.36 -4.80
C MET A 114 -28.10 1.74 -5.08
N ASP A 115 -28.45 0.71 -4.30
CA ASP A 115 -29.84 0.29 -4.12
C ASP A 115 -30.68 1.49 -3.62
N GLU A 116 -31.81 1.72 -4.27
CA GLU A 116 -32.90 2.58 -3.80
C GLU A 116 -33.49 2.05 -2.48
N ASP A 117 -33.52 2.89 -1.43
CA ASP A 117 -34.73 3.14 -0.62
C ASP A 117 -34.60 4.50 0.10
#